data_AF-A0A358KMB2-F1
#
_entry.id   AF-A0A358KMB2-F1
#
_cell.length_a   1.000
_cell.length_b   1.000
_cell.length_c   1.000
_cell.angle_alpha   90.00
_cell.angle_beta   90.00
_cell.angle_gamma   90.00
#
_symmetry.space_group_name_H-M   'P 1'
#
loop_
_entity.id
_entity.type
_entity.pdbx_description
1 polymer ?
#
loop_
_entity_poly.entity_id
_entity_poly.type
_entity_poly.pdbx_seq_one_letter_code
_entity_poly.pdbx_strand_id
1 'polypeptide(L)'
;IGFQHLLFKNWNKTRLRTEQYIRLKLIKLAQLVIAKSHTLQEYDERKNFVRQKINSRWETRMKIIRYYVFVAIINNARIKVIVKEIDGGAKLFYSLYPSWKVTVDINGQKKKKFFSGNLELD
;
A
#
# COMPACT_ATOMS: atom_id res chain seq x y z
N ILE A 1 -6.15 -4.20 -13.49
CA ILE A 1 -5.10 -3.60 -12.63
C ILE A 1 -4.73 -4.66 -11.61
N GLY A 2 -3.55 -5.26 -11.74
CA GLY A 2 -3.03 -6.30 -10.83
C GLY A 2 -1.93 -5.76 -9.94
N PHE A 3 -0.95 -6.59 -9.60
CA PHE A 3 0.16 -6.26 -8.68
C PHE A 3 1.28 -5.38 -9.27
N GLN A 4 1.10 -4.82 -10.48
CA GLN A 4 2.07 -3.88 -11.07
C GLN A 4 2.36 -2.69 -10.16
N HIS A 5 1.37 -2.25 -9.39
CA HIS A 5 1.52 -1.17 -8.42
C HIS A 5 2.45 -1.51 -7.24
N LEU A 6 2.90 -2.76 -7.07
CA LEU A 6 3.94 -3.15 -6.11
C LEU A 6 5.34 -2.99 -6.72
N LEU A 7 5.46 -3.22 -8.03
CA LEU A 7 6.72 -3.15 -8.78
C LEU A 7 7.05 -1.72 -9.25
N PHE A 8 6.03 -0.98 -9.70
CA PHE A 8 6.17 0.34 -10.33
C PHE A 8 5.51 1.43 -9.50
N LYS A 9 6.21 2.55 -9.31
CA LYS A 9 5.67 3.74 -8.64
C LYS A 9 4.72 4.48 -9.58
N ASN A 10 5.15 4.68 -10.83
CA ASN A 10 4.41 5.33 -11.93
C ASN A 10 4.69 4.59 -13.24
N TRP A 11 4.00 4.99 -14.31
CA TRP A 11 4.34 4.57 -15.68
C TRP A 11 5.84 4.77 -15.94
N ASN A 12 6.51 3.72 -16.43
CA ASN A 12 7.96 3.68 -16.67
C ASN A 12 8.89 3.99 -15.47
N LYS A 13 8.37 3.98 -14.23
CA LYS A 13 9.18 4.22 -13.03
C LYS A 13 9.13 3.04 -12.08
N THR A 14 10.13 2.18 -12.20
CA THR A 14 10.34 1.01 -11.34
C THR A 14 10.75 1.44 -9.94
N ARG A 15 10.29 0.70 -8.92
CA ARG A 15 10.75 0.90 -7.54
C ARG A 15 12.11 0.25 -7.31
N LEU A 16 12.80 0.63 -6.24
CA LEU A 16 14.04 -0.03 -5.86
C LEU A 16 13.81 -1.53 -5.61
N ARG A 17 14.75 -2.42 -5.96
CA ARG A 17 14.57 -3.88 -5.80
C ARG A 17 14.23 -4.29 -4.37
N THR A 18 14.86 -3.66 -3.38
CA THR A 18 14.58 -3.90 -1.95
C THR A 18 13.12 -3.57 -1.60
N GLU A 19 12.62 -2.45 -2.08
CA GLU A 19 11.23 -2.03 -1.90
C GLU A 19 10.22 -2.98 -2.57
N GLN A 20 10.55 -3.51 -3.75
CA GLN A 20 9.71 -4.49 -4.43
C GLN A 20 9.65 -5.79 -3.62
N TYR A 21 10.82 -6.31 -3.22
CA TYR A 21 10.94 -7.54 -2.44
C TYR A 21 10.12 -7.48 -1.15
N ILE A 22 10.25 -6.38 -0.39
CA ILE A 22 9.50 -6.20 0.86
C ILE A 22 7.99 -6.17 0.59
N ARG A 23 7.52 -5.43 -0.42
CA ARG A 23 6.09 -5.34 -0.72
C ARG A 23 5.51 -6.69 -1.17
N LEU A 24 6.25 -7.45 -1.96
CA LEU A 24 5.85 -8.79 -2.38
C LEU A 24 5.83 -9.77 -1.20
N LYS A 25 6.86 -9.75 -0.34
CA LYS A 25 6.92 -10.58 0.87
C LYS A 25 5.71 -10.33 1.79
N LEU A 26 5.36 -9.07 2.00
CA LEU A 26 4.29 -8.68 2.92
C LEU A 26 2.88 -8.86 2.32
N ILE A 27 2.73 -9.28 1.06
CA ILE A 27 1.42 -9.39 0.40
C ILE A 27 0.50 -10.40 1.10
N LYS A 28 1.07 -11.48 1.61
CA LYS A 28 0.33 -12.50 2.36
C LYS A 28 -0.25 -11.94 3.66
N LEU A 29 0.44 -10.99 4.28
CA LEU A 29 -0.01 -10.34 5.51
C LEU A 29 -1.12 -9.32 5.27
N ALA A 30 -1.35 -8.87 4.03
CA ALA A 30 -2.35 -7.84 3.75
C ALA A 30 -3.76 -8.25 4.18
N GLN A 31 -4.15 -9.51 3.92
CA GLN A 31 -5.45 -10.05 4.35
C GLN A 31 -5.56 -10.08 5.87
N LEU A 32 -4.50 -10.54 6.54
CA LEU A 32 -4.45 -10.62 8.00
C LEU A 32 -4.50 -9.23 8.65
N VAL A 33 -3.83 -8.24 8.07
CA VAL A 33 -3.90 -6.83 8.50
C VAL A 33 -5.34 -6.33 8.37
N ILE A 34 -6.00 -6.52 7.23
CA ILE A 34 -7.39 -6.08 7.04
C ILE A 34 -8.34 -6.77 8.02
N ALA A 35 -8.15 -8.07 8.27
CA ALA A 35 -8.98 -8.83 9.20
C ALA A 35 -8.79 -8.41 10.66
N LYS A 36 -7.55 -8.08 11.06
CA LYS A 36 -7.23 -7.64 12.44
C LYS A 36 -7.49 -6.15 12.67
N SER A 37 -7.45 -5.32 11.63
CA SER A 37 -7.72 -3.89 11.73
C SER A 37 -9.23 -3.65 11.86
N HIS A 38 -9.72 -3.64 13.10
CA HIS A 38 -11.13 -3.33 13.42
C HIS A 38 -11.52 -1.86 13.20
N THR A 39 -10.53 -0.98 13.02
CA THR A 39 -10.75 0.44 12.77
C THR A 39 -10.05 0.88 11.49
N LEU A 40 -10.65 1.85 10.79
CA LEU A 40 -10.01 2.59 9.72
C LEU A 40 -9.10 3.66 10.34
N GLN A 41 -7.80 3.61 10.09
CA GLN A 41 -6.87 4.57 10.71
C GLN A 41 -6.69 5.85 9.90
N GLU A 42 -6.67 5.76 8.57
CA GLU A 42 -6.59 6.94 7.70
C GLU A 42 -7.56 6.81 6.54
N TYR A 43 -8.16 7.95 6.17
CA TYR A 43 -9.08 8.10 5.05
C TYR A 43 -8.65 9.29 4.21
N ASP A 44 -8.55 9.11 2.90
CA ASP A 44 -8.30 10.19 1.94
C ASP A 44 -9.31 10.10 0.79
N GLU A 45 -9.94 11.21 0.46
CA GLU A 45 -10.88 11.32 -0.64
C GLU A 45 -10.44 12.45 -1.57
N ARG A 46 -10.32 12.14 -2.87
CA ARG A 46 -9.91 13.13 -3.86
C ARG A 46 -10.52 12.87 -5.23
N LYS A 47 -10.78 13.96 -5.96
CA LYS A 47 -11.15 13.90 -7.37
C LYS A 47 -9.91 13.66 -8.21
N ASN A 48 -9.93 12.63 -9.05
CA ASN A 48 -8.81 12.32 -9.93
C ASN A 48 -9.32 11.79 -11.27
N PHE A 49 -8.51 11.96 -12.31
CA PHE A 49 -8.80 11.44 -13.63
C PHE A 49 -8.54 9.94 -13.66
N VAL A 50 -9.56 9.16 -13.99
CA VAL A 50 -9.47 7.70 -14.12
C VAL A 50 -9.76 7.31 -15.55
N ARG A 51 -8.86 6.53 -16.13
CA ARG A 51 -9.05 5.88 -17.42
C ARG A 51 -9.91 4.63 -17.23
N GLN A 52 -11.09 4.60 -17.83
CA GLN A 52 -12.02 3.46 -17.77
C GLN A 52 -12.41 3.03 -19.18
N LYS A 53 -12.65 1.72 -19.35
CA LYS A 53 -13.20 1.19 -20.61
C LYS A 53 -14.72 1.20 -20.49
N ILE A 54 -15.39 2.07 -21.25
CA ILE A 54 -16.84 2.23 -21.29
C ILE A 54 -17.27 2.02 -22.74
N ASN A 55 -18.26 1.16 -22.99
CA ASN A 55 -18.78 0.90 -24.34
C ASN A 55 -17.66 0.62 -25.37
N SER A 56 -16.70 -0.22 -25.00
CA SER A 56 -15.51 -0.58 -25.79
C SER A 56 -14.53 0.56 -26.11
N ARG A 57 -14.74 1.77 -25.58
CA ARG A 57 -13.83 2.93 -25.73
C ARG A 57 -13.13 3.22 -24.41
N TRP A 58 -11.89 3.70 -24.51
CA TRP A 58 -11.15 4.19 -23.35
C TRP A 58 -11.44 5.68 -23.17
N GLU A 59 -12.10 6.03 -22.07
CA GLU A 59 -12.38 7.41 -21.72
C GLU A 59 -11.69 7.78 -20.40
N THR A 60 -11.26 9.04 -20.31
CA THR A 60 -10.71 9.61 -19.09
C THR A 60 -11.77 10.51 -18.48
N ARG A 61 -12.29 10.13 -17.31
CA ARG A 61 -13.30 10.93 -16.59
C ARG A 61 -12.81 11.30 -15.20
N MET A 62 -13.26 12.45 -14.72
CA MET A 62 -13.03 12.87 -13.34
C MET A 62 -13.96 12.05 -12.44
N LYS A 63 -13.38 11.30 -11.50
CA LYS A 63 -14.13 10.55 -10.50
C LYS A 63 -13.56 10.79 -9.10
N ILE A 64 -14.41 10.62 -8.11
CA ILE A 64 -13.99 10.58 -6.71
C ILE A 64 -13.27 9.25 -6.49
N ILE A 65 -12.11 9.32 -5.83
CA ILE A 65 -11.33 8.16 -5.41
C ILE A 65 -11.15 8.24 -3.91
N ARG A 66 -11.51 7.15 -3.22
CA ARG A 66 -11.35 6.99 -1.78
C ARG A 66 -10.21 6.03 -1.50
N TYR A 67 -9.37 6.37 -0.54
CA TYR A 67 -8.28 5.53 -0.05
C TYR A 67 -8.54 5.24 1.42
N TYR A 68 -8.60 3.95 1.73
CA TYR A 68 -8.77 3.42 3.07
C TYR A 68 -7.44 2.84 3.52
N VAL A 69 -6.88 3.34 4.62
CA VAL A 69 -5.62 2.85 5.17
C VAL A 69 -5.89 2.06 6.43
N PHE A 70 -5.53 0.78 6.37
CA PHE A 70 -5.56 -0.15 7.48
C PHE A 70 -4.15 -0.32 8.03
N VAL A 71 -4.03 -0.34 9.35
CA VAL A 71 -2.77 -0.46 10.05
C VAL A 71 -2.87 -1.57 11.07
N ALA A 72 -1.89 -2.47 11.04
CA ALA A 72 -1.69 -3.45 12.10
C ALA A 72 -0.23 -3.47 12.54
N ILE A 73 0.00 -3.88 13.78
CA ILE A 73 1.33 -4.15 14.31
C ILE A 73 1.49 -5.66 14.33
N ILE A 74 2.45 -6.17 13.58
CA ILE A 74 2.79 -7.60 13.49
C ILE A 74 4.29 -7.71 13.77
N ASN A 75 4.66 -8.47 14.79
CA ASN A 75 6.06 -8.74 15.17
C ASN A 75 6.90 -7.46 15.31
N ASN A 76 6.35 -6.48 16.05
CA ASN A 76 6.90 -5.12 16.25
C ASN A 76 7.09 -4.29 14.97
N ALA A 77 6.64 -4.77 13.81
CA ALA A 77 6.58 -4.03 12.58
C ALA A 77 5.16 -3.50 12.35
N ARG A 78 5.02 -2.18 12.19
CA ARG A 78 3.76 -1.57 11.78
C ARG A 78 3.62 -1.76 10.28
N ILE A 79 2.55 -2.40 9.83
CA ILE A 79 2.24 -2.58 8.40
C ILE A 79 1.04 -1.71 8.06
N LYS A 80 1.12 -1.00 6.96
CA LYS A 80 0.02 -0.22 6.40
C LYS A 80 -0.45 -0.86 5.09
N VAL A 81 -1.75 -1.08 4.97
CA VAL A 81 -2.42 -1.60 3.80
C VAL A 81 -3.36 -0.53 3.27
N ILE A 82 -3.30 -0.26 1.97
CA ILE A 82 -4.14 0.73 1.30
C ILE A 82 -5.12 -0.02 0.39
N VAL A 83 -6.41 0.26 0.60
CA VAL A 83 -7.50 -0.14 -0.27
C VAL A 83 -8.00 1.10 -1.00
N LYS A 84 -8.17 1.00 -2.32
CA LYS A 84 -8.66 2.07 -3.19
C LYS A 84 -10.06 1.73 -3.67
N GLU A 85 -10.95 2.70 -3.58
CA GLU A 85 -12.28 2.65 -4.18
C GLU A 85 -12.39 3.77 -5.21
N ILE A 86 -12.91 3.43 -6.39
CA ILE A 86 -13.26 4.42 -7.41
C ILE A 86 -14.77 4.54 -7.38
N ASP A 87 -15.29 5.77 -7.39
CA ASP A 87 -16.72 6.03 -7.28
C ASP A 87 -17.55 5.24 -8.32
N GLY A 88 -18.54 4.50 -7.79
CA GLY A 88 -19.36 3.54 -8.54
C GLY A 88 -18.66 2.21 -8.89
N GLY A 89 -17.54 1.87 -8.26
CA GLY A 89 -16.78 0.64 -8.48
C GLY A 89 -16.51 -0.16 -7.21
N ALA A 90 -15.88 -1.33 -7.36
CA ALA A 90 -15.50 -2.17 -6.23
C ALA A 90 -14.27 -1.61 -5.47
N LYS A 91 -14.17 -1.95 -4.18
CA LYS A 91 -12.96 -1.73 -3.38
C LYS A 91 -11.87 -2.68 -3.86
N LEU A 92 -10.70 -2.14 -4.18
CA LEU A 92 -9.57 -2.88 -4.72
C LEU A 92 -8.34 -2.67 -3.84
N PHE A 93 -7.60 -3.75 -3.61
CA PHE A 93 -6.27 -3.64 -3.01
C PHE A 93 -5.37 -2.73 -3.87
N TYR A 94 -4.79 -1.70 -3.27
CA TYR A 94 -4.01 -0.70 -3.99
C TYR A 94 -2.52 -0.76 -3.70
N SER A 95 -2.11 -0.93 -2.45
CA SER A 95 -0.71 -1.10 -2.09
C SER A 95 -0.61 -1.50 -0.63
N LEU A 96 0.58 -1.94 -0.24
CA LEU A 96 0.95 -2.08 1.17
C LEU A 96 2.37 -1.55 1.35
N TYR A 97 2.68 -1.16 2.56
CA TYR A 97 4.02 -0.76 2.94
C TYR A 97 4.21 -0.94 4.45
N PRO A 98 5.39 -1.39 4.88
CA PRO A 98 5.76 -1.31 6.28
C PRO A 98 5.97 0.16 6.68
N SER A 99 5.34 0.56 7.78
CA SER A 99 5.53 1.80 8.50
C SER A 99 6.69 1.62 9.49
N TRP A 100 7.85 2.12 9.13
CA TRP A 100 9.10 1.93 9.88
C TRP A 100 9.15 2.70 11.19
N LYS A 101 9.78 2.11 12.21
CA LYS A 101 10.30 2.86 13.37
C LYS A 101 11.58 3.56 12.90
N VAL A 102 11.58 4.90 12.89
CA VAL A 102 12.81 5.66 12.66
C VAL A 102 13.69 5.45 13.87
N THR A 103 14.84 4.81 13.70
CA THR A 103 15.83 4.67 14.78
C THR A 103 16.90 5.73 14.57
N VAL A 104 17.28 6.41 15.64
CA VAL A 104 18.38 7.37 15.62
C VAL A 104 19.65 6.57 15.94
N ASP A 105 20.63 6.59 15.04
CA ASP A 105 21.95 6.02 15.32
C ASP A 105 22.66 6.80 16.44
N ILE A 106 23.70 6.22 17.02
CA ILE A 106 24.56 6.86 18.04
C ILE A 106 25.09 8.23 17.57
N ASN A 107 25.23 8.42 16.25
CA ASN A 107 25.68 9.66 15.63
C ASN A 107 24.55 10.65 15.25
N GLY A 108 23.32 10.46 15.77
CA GLY A 108 22.18 11.35 15.52
C GLY A 108 21.52 11.21 14.14
N GLN A 109 22.01 10.31 13.28
CA GLN A 109 21.44 10.09 11.94
C GLN A 109 20.19 9.21 12.02
N LYS A 110 19.09 9.68 11.41
CA LYS A 110 17.83 8.93 11.30
C LYS A 110 17.99 7.81 10.26
N LYS A 111 18.21 6.56 10.71
CA LYS A 111 18.19 5.40 9.81
C LYS A 111 16.83 4.74 9.80
N LYS A 112 16.33 4.47 8.59
CA LYS A 112 15.19 3.58 8.37
C LYS A 112 15.72 2.16 8.47
N LYS A 113 15.61 1.55 9.67
CA LYS A 113 15.97 0.15 9.83
C LYS A 113 14.85 -0.70 9.23
N PHE A 114 15.14 -1.32 8.10
CA PHE A 114 14.29 -2.36 7.56
C PHE A 114 14.23 -3.49 8.59
N PHE A 115 13.04 -3.89 9.03
CA PHE A 115 12.90 -5.07 9.89
C PHE A 115 13.51 -6.27 9.16
N SER A 116 14.59 -6.80 9.73
CA SER A 116 15.40 -7.88 9.14
C SER A 116 14.93 -9.27 9.55
N GLY A 117 13.89 -9.37 10.40
CA GLY A 117 13.31 -10.64 10.83
C GLY A 117 12.34 -11.23 9.81
N ASN A 118 11.95 -12.49 10.02
CA ASN A 118 10.94 -13.13 9.20
C ASN A 118 9.53 -12.85 9.73
N LEU A 119 8.76 -11.97 9.07
CA LEU A 119 7.37 -11.69 9.47
C LEU A 119 6.40 -12.86 9.18
N GLU A 120 6.83 -13.92 8.50
CA GLU A 120 5.96 -15.06 8.16
C GLU A 120 5.98 -16.20 9.19
N LEU A 121 6.90 -16.22 10.16
CA LEU A 121 7.18 -17.40 11.01
C LEU A 121 6.78 -17.28 12.49
N ASP A 122 5.93 -16.32 12.88
CA ASP A 122 5.37 -16.21 14.24
C ASP A 122 3.87 -15.86 14.19
#